data_AF-A0A6G1LNL2-F1
#
_entry.id   AF-A0A6G1LNL2-F1
#
_cell.length_a   1.000
_cell.length_b   1.000
_cell.length_c   1.000
_cell.angle_alpha   90.00
_cell.angle_beta   90.00
_cell.angle_gamma   90.00
#
_symmetry.space_group_name_H-M   'P 1'
#
loop_
_entity.id
_entity.type
_entity.pdbx_description
1 polymer ?
#
loop_
_entity_poly.entity_id
_entity_poly.type
_entity_poly.pdbx_seq_one_letter_code
_entity_poly.pdbx_strand_id
1 'polypeptide(L)'
;MSLEQSFRRLALQPSAVCRQCRRAFATAAPRQQQEGGATAALSDLMQATRAQAGQSRQQRRTQPLTAPPNPVSAAAPPSPGSPASTTRNTAAFDLAANVVRESSAARQARDSASQLRDIERTYNRKDLEGQLPRRWKSGDVYAPHDLSGVEMSKWKKLSKKPRTNSKGRDVLDQLGIDPLKEYKNFSVMSEYVTEMGRIRHSSETGLRPVNQRKMAKAIRRAIGMGLIPSVYHHPELIREELDRKKFM
;
A
#
# COMPACT_ATOMS: atom_id res chain seq x y z
N MET A 1 49.67 36.92 -42.08
CA MET A 1 48.22 36.96 -41.82
C MET A 1 47.96 36.09 -40.58
N SER A 2 47.86 36.74 -39.43
CA SER A 2 48.06 36.14 -38.09
C SER A 2 46.80 35.48 -37.54
N LEU A 3 46.95 34.29 -36.95
CA LEU A 3 45.91 33.45 -36.31
C LEU A 3 45.32 34.05 -35.02
N GLU A 4 45.72 35.26 -34.63
CA GLU A 4 45.28 35.91 -33.39
C GLU A 4 43.87 36.53 -33.45
N GLN A 5 43.30 36.71 -34.64
CA GLN A 5 41.99 37.37 -34.78
C GLN A 5 40.78 36.43 -34.59
N SER A 6 40.98 35.11 -34.68
CA SER A 6 39.89 34.12 -34.55
C SER A 6 39.49 33.80 -33.10
N PHE A 7 40.31 34.12 -32.10
CA PHE A 7 40.01 33.85 -30.69
C PHE A 7 39.29 35.00 -29.95
N ARG A 8 39.14 36.18 -30.57
CA ARG A 8 38.45 37.34 -29.95
C ARG A 8 36.92 37.26 -29.95
N ARG A 9 36.31 36.25 -30.58
CA ARG A 9 34.83 36.11 -30.66
C ARG A 9 34.22 35.05 -29.73
N LEU A 10 34.97 34.50 -28.78
CA LEU A 10 34.47 33.51 -27.80
C LEU A 10 34.62 33.94 -26.33
N ALA A 11 34.75 35.25 -26.06
CA ALA A 11 34.65 35.77 -24.70
C ALA A 11 33.17 35.93 -24.33
N LEU A 12 32.59 34.92 -23.67
CA LEU A 12 31.30 35.01 -22.99
C LEU A 12 31.42 36.07 -21.89
N GLN A 13 30.75 37.22 -22.07
CA GLN A 13 30.60 38.19 -20.99
C GLN A 13 29.64 37.63 -19.94
N PRO A 14 29.99 37.61 -18.64
CA PRO A 14 29.03 37.32 -17.59
C PRO A 14 28.01 38.46 -17.55
N SER A 15 26.73 38.12 -17.71
CA SER A 15 25.63 39.08 -17.59
C SER A 15 25.66 39.74 -16.22
N ALA A 16 25.58 41.08 -16.20
CA ALA A 16 25.51 41.86 -14.98
C ALA A 16 24.24 41.48 -14.20
N VAL A 17 24.42 40.72 -13.13
CA VAL A 17 23.36 40.41 -12.16
C VAL A 17 22.90 41.73 -11.53
N CYS A 18 21.66 42.10 -11.79
CA CYS A 18 21.00 43.28 -11.23
C CYS A 18 21.08 43.26 -9.70
N ARG A 19 21.77 44.27 -9.11
CA ARG A 19 21.95 44.41 -7.66
C ARG A 19 20.67 44.81 -6.89
N GLN A 20 19.55 45.00 -7.59
CA GLN A 20 18.26 45.41 -7.00
C GLN A 20 17.30 44.25 -6.70
N CYS A 21 17.69 42.99 -6.93
CA CYS A 21 16.89 41.82 -6.55
C CYS A 21 17.30 41.18 -5.20
N ARG A 22 17.97 41.92 -4.31
CA ARG A 22 18.11 41.51 -2.90
C ARG A 22 16.75 41.65 -2.20
N ARG A 23 15.93 40.61 -2.30
CA ARG A 23 14.86 40.38 -1.31
C ARG A 23 15.51 40.18 0.05
N ALA A 24 15.14 41.02 1.00
CA ALA A 24 15.56 40.93 2.39
C ALA A 24 15.08 39.60 2.98
N PHE A 25 16.01 38.70 3.28
CA PHE A 25 15.75 37.64 4.25
C PHE A 25 15.85 38.27 5.64
N ALA A 26 14.72 38.32 6.31
CA ALA A 26 14.61 38.78 7.68
C ALA A 26 15.53 37.95 8.59
N THR A 27 16.44 38.63 9.28
CA THR A 27 17.19 38.08 10.41
C THR A 27 16.27 38.06 11.62
N ALA A 28 15.58 36.95 11.86
CA ALA A 28 15.01 36.66 13.17
C ALA A 28 16.10 35.99 14.04
N ALA A 29 16.28 36.48 15.26
CA ALA A 29 17.20 35.92 16.25
C ALA A 29 16.85 34.45 16.56
N PRO A 30 17.84 33.59 16.88
CA PRO A 30 17.56 32.22 17.27
C PRO A 30 16.85 32.22 18.62
N ARG A 31 15.61 31.72 18.62
CA ARG A 31 14.91 31.36 19.85
C ARG A 31 15.70 30.24 20.52
N GLN A 32 16.18 30.45 21.75
CA GLN A 32 16.73 29.40 22.59
C GLN A 32 15.72 28.25 22.66
N GLN A 33 16.07 27.15 22.02
CA GLN A 33 15.30 25.93 21.99
C GLN A 33 15.50 25.28 23.35
N GLN A 34 14.46 25.29 24.18
CA GLN A 34 14.41 24.55 25.44
C GLN A 34 14.85 23.10 25.19
N GLU A 35 15.93 22.73 25.86
CA GLU A 35 16.52 21.41 25.86
C GLU A 35 15.53 20.43 26.53
N GLY A 36 14.76 19.75 25.71
CA GLY A 36 13.75 18.78 26.14
C GLY A 36 13.14 18.07 24.93
N GLY A 37 13.99 17.57 24.04
CA GLY A 37 13.55 16.88 22.83
C GLY A 37 12.75 15.62 23.17
N ALA A 38 11.70 15.33 22.39
CA ALA A 38 10.84 14.15 22.53
C ALA A 38 11.61 12.81 22.57
N THR A 39 12.85 12.79 22.07
CA THR A 39 13.77 11.65 22.15
C THR A 39 14.29 11.38 23.56
N ALA A 40 14.50 12.42 24.37
CA ALA A 40 14.91 12.28 25.77
C ALA A 40 13.78 11.68 26.61
N ALA A 41 12.55 12.19 26.46
CA ALA A 41 11.36 11.66 27.12
C ALA A 41 11.07 10.19 26.73
N LEU A 42 11.28 9.83 25.47
CA LEU A 42 11.15 8.44 25.00
C LEU A 42 12.26 7.54 25.59
N SER A 43 13.48 8.06 25.72
CA SER A 43 14.61 7.32 26.31
C SER A 43 14.41 7.03 27.80
N ASP A 44 13.86 7.98 28.56
CA ASP A 44 13.50 7.79 29.96
C ASP A 44 12.39 6.76 30.13
N LEU A 45 11.36 6.78 29.27
CA LEU A 45 10.26 5.82 29.33
C LEU A 45 10.74 4.38 29.03
N MET A 46 11.64 4.21 28.05
CA MET A 46 12.26 2.92 27.74
C MET A 46 13.14 2.40 28.89
N GLN A 47 13.87 3.28 29.58
CA GLN A 47 14.67 2.92 30.76
C GLN A 47 13.80 2.55 31.96
N ALA A 48 12.71 3.29 32.19
CA ALA A 48 11.73 2.98 33.23
C ALA A 48 11.07 1.60 33.02
N THR A 49 10.76 1.26 31.77
CA THR A 49 10.15 -0.04 31.41
C THR A 49 11.14 -1.20 31.62
N ARG A 50 12.43 -0.96 31.35
CA ARG A 50 13.51 -1.94 31.59
C ARG A 50 13.77 -2.18 33.07
N ALA A 51 13.64 -1.17 33.92
CA ALA A 51 13.76 -1.30 35.37
C ALA A 51 12.64 -2.15 35.98
N GLN A 52 11.40 -2.02 35.49
CA GLN A 52 10.26 -2.79 35.97
C GLN A 52 10.32 -4.28 35.56
N ALA A 53 10.88 -4.59 34.38
CA ALA A 53 11.07 -5.97 33.92
C ALA A 53 12.11 -6.77 34.77
N GLY A 54 13.01 -6.08 35.49
CA GLY A 54 13.96 -6.72 36.42
C GLY A 54 13.31 -7.21 37.72
N GLN A 55 12.24 -6.55 38.18
CA GLN A 55 11.62 -6.82 39.48
C GLN A 55 10.63 -8.00 39.43
N SER A 56 9.97 -8.23 38.29
CA SER A 56 9.03 -9.36 38.12
C SER A 56 9.71 -10.74 37.99
N ARG A 57 11.04 -10.79 37.83
CA ARG A 57 11.81 -12.04 37.77
C ARG A 57 12.12 -12.64 39.15
N GLN A 58 12.05 -11.86 40.23
CA GLN A 58 12.34 -12.35 41.59
C GLN A 58 11.11 -12.96 42.29
N GLN A 59 9.88 -12.62 41.88
CA GLN A 59 8.66 -13.18 42.49
C GLN A 59 8.21 -14.53 41.93
N ARG A 60 8.86 -15.06 40.87
CA ARG A 60 8.46 -16.30 40.21
C ARG A 60 9.24 -17.55 40.64
N ARG A 61 9.99 -17.50 41.74
CA ARG A 61 10.92 -18.58 42.14
C ARG A 61 10.51 -19.42 43.36
N THR A 62 9.29 -19.26 43.89
CA THR A 62 8.81 -20.10 45.01
C THR A 62 7.34 -20.48 44.84
N GLN A 63 7.05 -21.46 43.98
CA GLN A 63 5.85 -22.30 44.12
C GLN A 63 6.19 -23.75 43.68
N PRO A 64 5.97 -24.77 44.53
CA PRO A 64 6.10 -26.17 44.15
C PRO A 64 4.96 -26.61 43.21
N LEU A 65 5.27 -27.48 42.24
CA LEU A 65 4.27 -28.13 41.40
C LEU A 65 3.45 -29.13 42.23
N THR A 66 2.16 -28.89 42.38
CA THR A 66 1.15 -29.91 42.67
C THR A 66 0.35 -30.18 41.40
N ALA A 67 0.40 -31.43 40.93
CA ALA A 67 -0.35 -31.92 39.78
C ALA A 67 -1.83 -32.13 40.16
N PRO A 68 -2.80 -31.75 39.30
CA PRO A 68 -4.16 -32.27 39.41
C PRO A 68 -4.26 -33.68 38.79
N PRO A 69 -5.11 -34.57 39.33
CA PRO A 69 -5.24 -35.95 38.86
C PRO A 69 -6.01 -36.03 37.54
N ASN A 70 -5.52 -36.89 36.65
CA ASN A 70 -6.26 -37.37 35.47
C ASN A 70 -7.42 -38.28 35.92
N PRO A 71 -8.66 -38.09 35.46
CA PRO A 71 -9.64 -39.15 35.47
C PRO A 71 -9.46 -40.05 34.23
N VAL A 72 -9.00 -41.27 34.48
CA VAL A 72 -9.10 -42.40 33.56
C VAL A 72 -10.55 -42.90 33.54
N SER A 73 -11.15 -42.97 32.35
CA SER A 73 -12.24 -43.88 31.95
C SER A 73 -12.38 -43.75 30.42
N ALA A 74 -11.80 -44.64 29.63
CA ALA A 74 -12.36 -45.94 29.25
C ALA A 74 -13.74 -45.81 28.58
N ALA A 75 -13.77 -45.85 27.24
CA ALA A 75 -14.61 -46.76 26.44
C ALA A 75 -14.60 -46.37 24.95
N ALA A 76 -14.47 -47.40 24.12
CA ALA A 76 -14.46 -47.39 22.67
C ALA A 76 -15.86 -47.10 22.06
N PRO A 77 -16.00 -46.96 20.72
CA PRO A 77 -17.24 -46.54 20.05
C PRO A 77 -18.14 -47.74 19.69
N PRO A 78 -19.47 -47.57 19.61
CA PRO A 78 -20.32 -48.46 18.83
C PRO A 78 -20.68 -47.83 17.47
N SER A 79 -20.38 -48.55 16.39
CA SER A 79 -21.00 -48.35 15.06
C SER A 79 -22.34 -49.14 14.99
N PRO A 80 -23.10 -49.13 13.87
CA PRO A 80 -24.42 -48.51 13.78
C PRO A 80 -25.57 -49.53 13.65
N GLY A 81 -26.76 -49.21 14.16
CA GLY A 81 -27.91 -50.09 14.03
C GLY A 81 -29.25 -49.46 14.40
N SER A 82 -29.98 -49.05 13.36
CA SER A 82 -31.45 -48.98 13.27
C SER A 82 -32.24 -47.90 14.07
N PRO A 83 -33.43 -47.52 13.55
CA PRO A 83 -34.09 -46.25 13.85
C PRO A 83 -35.24 -46.39 14.86
N ALA A 84 -35.66 -45.23 15.39
CA ALA A 84 -36.87 -44.96 16.17
C ALA A 84 -36.78 -45.10 17.70
N SER A 85 -36.50 -43.96 18.35
CA SER A 85 -37.49 -43.28 19.22
C SER A 85 -36.95 -41.89 19.57
N THR A 86 -37.48 -40.89 18.89
CA THR A 86 -37.18 -39.46 19.06
C THR A 86 -37.74 -38.96 20.39
N THR A 87 -37.04 -39.17 21.49
CA THR A 87 -37.19 -38.34 22.68
C THR A 87 -36.13 -37.25 22.56
N ARG A 88 -36.56 -36.08 22.05
CA ARG A 88 -35.68 -34.92 21.85
C ARG A 88 -35.05 -34.56 23.18
N ASN A 89 -33.74 -34.76 23.33
CA ASN A 89 -32.94 -34.14 24.38
C ASN A 89 -32.85 -32.63 24.12
N THR A 90 -33.98 -31.92 24.21
CA THR A 90 -34.09 -30.47 24.06
C THR A 90 -33.21 -29.77 25.09
N ALA A 91 -33.18 -30.28 26.33
CA ALA A 91 -32.37 -29.73 27.42
C ALA A 91 -30.86 -29.73 27.14
N ALA A 92 -30.33 -30.77 26.50
CA ALA A 92 -28.90 -30.83 26.14
C ALA A 92 -28.57 -29.86 24.99
N PHE A 93 -29.49 -29.71 24.04
CA PHE A 93 -29.36 -28.75 22.94
C PHE A 93 -29.48 -27.29 23.42
N ASP A 94 -30.38 -27.03 24.37
CA ASP A 94 -30.58 -25.71 24.99
C ASP A 94 -29.37 -25.28 25.83
N LEU A 95 -28.76 -26.21 26.58
CA LEU A 95 -27.51 -25.95 27.30
C LEU A 95 -26.37 -25.58 26.34
N ALA A 96 -26.20 -26.34 25.25
CA ALA A 96 -25.20 -26.04 24.24
C ALA A 96 -25.45 -24.68 23.56
N ALA A 97 -26.70 -24.35 23.27
CA ALA A 97 -27.08 -23.06 22.70
C ALA A 97 -26.81 -21.89 23.65
N ASN A 98 -26.99 -22.07 24.96
CA ASN A 98 -26.67 -21.06 25.97
C ASN A 98 -25.16 -20.83 26.10
N VAL A 99 -24.36 -21.90 26.13
CA VAL A 99 -22.89 -21.80 26.18
C VAL A 99 -22.33 -21.13 24.93
N VAL A 100 -22.86 -21.42 23.74
CA VAL A 100 -22.47 -20.74 22.49
C VAL A 100 -22.84 -19.25 22.55
N ARG A 101 -24.04 -18.90 23.02
CA ARG A 101 -24.45 -17.49 23.18
C ARG A 101 -23.56 -16.74 24.16
N GLU A 102 -23.27 -17.31 25.32
CA GLU A 102 -22.43 -16.68 26.33
C GLU A 102 -20.97 -16.53 25.87
N SER A 103 -20.42 -17.56 25.22
CA SER A 103 -19.07 -17.49 24.63
C SER A 103 -19.01 -16.45 23.49
N SER A 104 -20.09 -16.29 22.71
CA SER A 104 -20.20 -15.29 21.66
C SER A 104 -20.36 -13.88 22.24
N ALA A 105 -21.12 -13.70 23.31
CA ALA A 105 -21.31 -12.42 23.98
C ALA A 105 -20.01 -11.92 24.63
N ALA A 106 -19.24 -12.82 25.25
CA ALA A 106 -17.93 -12.50 25.80
C ALA A 106 -16.92 -12.11 24.71
N ARG A 107 -16.98 -12.72 23.51
CA ARG A 107 -16.19 -12.32 22.34
C ARG A 107 -16.63 -10.94 21.82
N GLN A 108 -17.93 -10.73 21.64
CA GLN A 108 -18.49 -9.45 21.20
C GLN A 108 -18.13 -8.30 22.14
N ALA A 109 -18.17 -8.51 23.46
CA ALA A 109 -17.77 -7.50 24.44
C ALA A 109 -16.27 -7.16 24.38
N ARG A 110 -15.41 -8.14 24.07
CA ARG A 110 -13.98 -7.91 23.86
C ARG A 110 -13.72 -7.18 22.55
N ASP A 111 -14.43 -7.57 21.49
CA ASP A 111 -14.33 -6.94 20.17
C ASP A 111 -14.81 -5.48 20.23
N SER A 112 -15.94 -5.20 20.88
CA SER A 112 -16.46 -3.83 21.06
C SER A 112 -15.53 -2.97 21.92
N ALA A 113 -14.98 -3.52 23.01
CA ALA A 113 -13.97 -2.83 23.82
C ALA A 113 -12.69 -2.54 23.02
N SER A 114 -12.28 -3.44 22.12
CA SER A 114 -11.14 -3.21 21.23
C SER A 114 -11.42 -2.13 20.19
N GLN A 115 -12.63 -2.09 19.64
CA GLN A 115 -13.06 -1.06 18.68
C GLN A 115 -13.11 0.33 19.31
N LEU A 116 -13.61 0.44 20.55
CA LEU A 116 -13.59 1.71 21.29
C LEU A 116 -12.16 2.23 21.50
N ARG A 117 -11.22 1.34 21.84
CA ARG A 117 -9.79 1.68 21.96
C ARG A 117 -9.17 2.09 20.62
N ASP A 118 -9.60 1.49 19.51
CA ASP A 118 -9.13 1.85 18.18
C ASP A 118 -9.68 3.21 17.72
N ILE A 119 -10.89 3.59 18.14
CA ILE A 119 -11.47 4.92 17.88
C ILE A 119 -10.73 6.00 18.68
N GLU A 120 -10.27 5.70 19.90
CA GLU A 120 -9.50 6.63 20.74
C GLU A 120 -8.11 6.92 20.15
N ARG A 121 -7.55 6.01 19.35
CA ARG A 121 -6.25 6.20 18.70
C ARG A 121 -6.33 7.29 17.63
N THR A 122 -5.34 8.17 17.63
CA THR A 122 -5.22 9.26 16.63
C THR A 122 -4.98 8.75 15.21
N TYR A 123 -4.36 7.59 15.07
CA TYR A 123 -4.11 6.95 13.78
C TYR A 123 -4.73 5.58 13.75
N ASN A 124 -5.57 5.35 12.75
CA ASN A 124 -6.06 4.03 12.46
C ASN A 124 -4.93 3.20 11.83
N ARG A 125 -5.00 1.88 11.98
CA ARG A 125 -4.14 0.92 11.28
C ARG A 125 -4.02 1.24 9.78
N LYS A 126 -5.14 1.59 9.13
CA LYS A 126 -5.15 1.94 7.70
C LYS A 126 -4.32 3.18 7.38
N ASP A 127 -4.32 4.18 8.27
CA ASP A 127 -3.55 5.40 8.09
C ASP A 127 -2.05 5.11 8.17
N LEU A 128 -1.66 4.26 9.12
CA LEU A 128 -0.27 3.79 9.27
C LEU A 128 0.17 2.97 8.05
N GLU A 129 -0.67 2.05 7.56
CA GLU A 129 -0.37 1.25 6.36
C GLU A 129 -0.24 2.11 5.08
N GLY A 130 -0.93 3.25 5.01
CA GLY A 130 -0.79 4.22 3.92
C GLY A 130 0.50 5.06 3.98
N GLN A 131 1.09 5.20 5.16
CA GLN A 131 2.36 5.91 5.33
C GLN A 131 3.57 5.09 4.86
N LEU A 132 3.47 3.76 4.79
CA LEU A 132 4.52 2.88 4.28
C LEU A 132 4.53 2.87 2.74
N PRO A 133 5.53 3.49 2.08
CA PRO A 133 5.56 3.56 0.62
C PRO A 133 6.11 2.29 -0.04
N ARG A 134 6.81 1.44 0.73
CA ARG A 134 7.36 0.17 0.27
C ARG A 134 6.41 -0.97 0.62
N ARG A 135 6.07 -1.80 -0.36
CA ARG A 135 5.37 -3.08 -0.15
C ARG A 135 6.41 -4.20 -0.02
N TRP A 136 6.61 -4.67 1.20
CA TRP A 136 7.53 -5.76 1.51
C TRP A 136 7.01 -7.09 0.98
N LYS A 137 7.90 -7.89 0.40
CA LYS A 137 7.60 -9.25 -0.04
C LYS A 137 8.31 -10.26 0.87
N SER A 138 7.78 -11.47 0.95
CA SER A 138 8.48 -12.58 1.58
C SER A 138 9.81 -12.83 0.86
N GLY A 139 10.90 -12.97 1.63
CA GLY A 139 12.26 -13.14 1.10
C GLY A 139 13.03 -11.83 0.87
N ASP A 140 12.40 -10.66 0.98
CA ASP A 140 13.13 -9.40 1.00
C ASP A 140 13.94 -9.28 2.30
N VAL A 141 15.26 -9.13 2.20
CA VAL A 141 16.12 -8.80 3.34
C VAL A 141 15.99 -7.31 3.63
N TYR A 142 15.92 -6.95 4.92
CA TYR A 142 15.86 -5.57 5.37
C TYR A 142 17.02 -5.25 6.31
N ALA A 143 17.52 -4.02 6.21
CA ALA A 143 18.39 -3.41 7.21
C ALA A 143 17.58 -2.42 8.06
N PRO A 144 18.02 -2.08 9.29
CA PRO A 144 17.38 -1.04 10.10
C PRO A 144 17.24 0.30 9.36
N HIS A 145 18.17 0.61 8.45
CA HIS A 145 18.15 1.82 7.63
C HIS A 145 16.97 1.87 6.64
N ASP A 146 16.45 0.72 6.19
CA ASP A 146 15.36 0.64 5.22
C ASP A 146 14.01 1.10 5.80
N LEU A 147 13.90 1.13 7.13
CA LEU A 147 12.72 1.62 7.85
C LEU A 147 12.80 3.12 8.14
N SER A 148 13.90 3.78 7.76
CA SER A 148 14.08 5.22 7.97
C SER A 148 13.19 6.05 7.05
N GLY A 149 12.81 7.25 7.50
CA GLY A 149 12.02 8.19 6.69
C GLY A 149 12.70 8.61 5.39
N VAL A 150 14.04 8.57 5.34
CA VAL A 150 14.83 8.90 4.15
C VAL A 150 14.63 7.84 3.07
N GLU A 151 14.77 6.56 3.43
CA GLU A 151 14.51 5.44 2.50
C GLU A 151 13.05 5.41 2.07
N MET A 152 12.11 5.57 3.01
CA MET A 152 10.69 5.68 2.67
C MET A 152 10.43 6.79 1.65
N SER A 153 11.07 7.95 1.79
CA SER A 153 10.95 9.05 0.84
C SER A 153 11.51 8.70 -0.55
N LYS A 154 12.60 7.92 -0.64
CA LYS A 154 13.13 7.42 -1.92
C LYS A 154 12.15 6.47 -2.59
N TRP A 155 11.61 5.52 -1.85
CA TRP A 155 10.61 4.56 -2.34
C TRP A 155 9.32 5.24 -2.80
N LYS A 156 8.86 6.28 -2.11
CA LYS A 156 7.69 7.08 -2.51
C LYS A 156 7.90 7.76 -3.86
N LYS A 157 9.09 8.28 -4.14
CA LYS A 157 9.43 8.89 -5.44
C LYS A 157 9.48 7.85 -6.54
N LEU A 158 10.06 6.67 -6.24
CA LEU A 158 10.15 5.58 -7.20
C LEU A 158 8.76 5.03 -7.58
N SER A 159 7.84 4.91 -6.62
CA SER A 159 6.48 4.42 -6.87
C SER A 159 5.65 5.36 -7.74
N LYS A 160 5.89 6.68 -7.69
CA LYS A 160 5.17 7.68 -8.49
C LYS A 160 5.62 7.72 -9.93
N LYS A 161 6.87 7.34 -10.20
CA LYS A 161 7.35 7.27 -11.57
C LYS A 161 6.67 6.06 -12.20
N PRO A 162 5.93 6.22 -13.32
CA PRO A 162 5.45 5.09 -14.07
C PRO A 162 6.66 4.19 -14.31
N ARG A 163 6.46 2.87 -14.24
CA ARG A 163 7.53 1.88 -14.39
C ARG A 163 7.98 1.83 -15.85
N THR A 164 8.25 3.00 -16.44
CA THR A 164 8.96 3.16 -17.67
C THR A 164 10.32 2.54 -17.41
N ASN A 165 10.43 1.27 -17.81
CA ASN A 165 11.72 0.64 -18.05
C ASN A 165 12.67 0.51 -16.85
N SER A 166 12.20 0.13 -15.66
CA SER A 166 13.14 -0.46 -14.68
C SER A 166 13.83 -1.72 -15.23
N LYS A 167 13.26 -2.37 -16.26
CA LYS A 167 13.84 -3.51 -16.99
C LYS A 167 13.98 -3.29 -18.50
N GLY A 168 13.81 -2.05 -19.00
CA GLY A 168 13.99 -1.73 -20.43
C GLY A 168 13.00 -2.34 -21.43
N ARG A 169 12.03 -3.17 -21.00
CA ARG A 169 11.10 -3.87 -21.90
C ARG A 169 9.69 -3.34 -21.78
N ASP A 170 9.13 -2.92 -22.91
CA ASP A 170 7.74 -2.49 -23.06
C ASP A 170 6.75 -3.64 -22.81
N VAL A 171 5.56 -3.36 -22.30
CA VAL A 171 4.49 -4.35 -22.08
C VAL A 171 4.10 -5.00 -23.41
N LEU A 172 3.97 -4.22 -24.48
CA LEU A 172 3.59 -4.74 -25.80
C LEU A 172 4.68 -5.65 -26.40
N ASP A 173 5.95 -5.29 -26.20
CA ASP A 173 7.08 -6.12 -26.65
C ASP A 173 7.19 -7.42 -25.82
N GLN A 174 6.87 -7.37 -24.52
CA GLN A 174 6.83 -8.56 -23.66
C GLN A 174 5.72 -9.54 -24.06
N LEU A 175 4.57 -9.00 -24.48
CA LEU A 175 3.43 -9.79 -24.93
C LEU A 175 3.53 -10.20 -26.41
N GLY A 176 4.47 -9.60 -27.18
CA GLY A 176 4.63 -9.88 -28.61
C GLY A 176 3.46 -9.38 -29.47
N ILE A 177 2.71 -8.39 -29.00
CA ILE A 177 1.50 -7.88 -29.65
C ILE A 177 1.85 -6.64 -30.49
N ASP A 178 1.49 -6.65 -31.78
CA ASP A 178 1.63 -5.46 -32.64
C ASP A 178 0.35 -4.62 -32.58
N PRO A 179 0.38 -3.41 -32.00
CA PRO A 179 -0.83 -2.64 -31.74
C PRO A 179 -1.57 -2.19 -33.01
N LEU A 180 -0.89 -2.14 -34.17
CA LEU A 180 -1.53 -1.82 -35.45
C LEU A 180 -2.54 -2.88 -35.91
N LYS A 181 -2.37 -4.13 -35.49
CA LYS A 181 -3.26 -5.25 -35.84
C LYS A 181 -4.48 -5.30 -34.93
N GLU A 182 -4.28 -4.93 -33.66
CA GLU A 182 -5.31 -5.01 -32.61
C GLU A 182 -6.27 -3.81 -32.54
N TYR A 183 -6.38 -3.01 -33.61
CA TYR A 183 -7.26 -1.83 -33.62
C TYR A 183 -8.75 -2.16 -33.42
N LYS A 184 -9.16 -3.42 -33.63
CA LYS A 184 -10.52 -3.90 -33.43
C LYS A 184 -10.84 -4.19 -31.96
N ASN A 185 -9.82 -4.40 -31.13
CA ASN A 185 -9.99 -4.71 -29.72
C ASN A 185 -10.13 -3.42 -28.91
N PHE A 186 -11.37 -3.05 -28.59
CA PHE A 186 -11.66 -1.83 -27.85
C PHE A 186 -11.09 -1.83 -26.43
N SER A 187 -10.99 -2.98 -25.77
CA SER A 187 -10.42 -3.11 -24.43
C SER A 187 -8.93 -2.79 -24.38
N VAL A 188 -8.17 -3.21 -25.40
CA VAL A 188 -6.73 -2.87 -25.49
C VAL A 188 -6.56 -1.39 -25.81
N MET A 189 -7.36 -0.85 -26.72
CA MET A 189 -7.26 0.55 -27.12
C MET A 189 -7.67 1.51 -25.99
N SER A 190 -8.70 1.19 -25.21
CA SER A 190 -9.23 2.05 -24.15
C SER A 190 -8.24 2.30 -23.01
N GLU A 191 -7.39 1.32 -22.69
CA GLU A 191 -6.36 1.44 -21.64
C GLU A 191 -5.37 2.58 -21.93
N TYR A 192 -5.07 2.83 -23.21
CA TYR A 192 -4.14 3.86 -23.67
C TYR A 192 -4.82 5.20 -24.00
N VAL A 193 -6.10 5.32 -23.67
CA VAL A 193 -6.91 6.53 -23.84
C VAL A 193 -7.33 7.02 -22.45
N THR A 194 -7.52 8.33 -22.29
CA THR A 194 -8.06 8.91 -21.06
C THR A 194 -9.57 8.69 -21.00
N GLU A 195 -10.17 8.91 -19.83
CA GLU A 195 -11.63 8.88 -19.67
C GLU A 195 -12.35 9.82 -20.67
N MET A 196 -11.68 10.90 -21.07
CA MET A 196 -12.15 11.90 -22.04
C MET A 196 -11.82 11.55 -23.50
N GLY A 197 -11.42 10.32 -23.82
CA GLY A 197 -11.15 9.90 -25.19
C GLY A 197 -9.83 10.39 -25.79
N ARG A 198 -8.94 11.04 -25.01
CA ARG A 198 -7.63 11.54 -25.49
C ARG A 198 -6.56 10.46 -25.38
N ILE A 199 -5.68 10.35 -26.37
CA ILE A 199 -4.55 9.40 -26.31
C ILE A 199 -3.59 9.83 -25.19
N ARG A 200 -3.29 8.92 -24.26
CA ARG A 200 -2.37 9.16 -23.13
C ARG A 200 -0.95 9.46 -23.60
N HIS A 201 -0.24 10.31 -22.87
CA HIS A 201 1.16 10.64 -23.19
C HIS A 201 2.10 9.46 -22.87
N SER A 202 3.27 9.40 -23.51
CA SER A 202 4.26 8.33 -23.30
C SER A 202 4.75 8.23 -21.85
N SER A 203 4.68 9.34 -21.10
CA SER A 203 4.96 9.34 -19.67
C SER A 203 3.95 8.50 -18.90
N GLU A 204 2.68 8.54 -19.25
CA GLU A 204 1.62 7.80 -18.55
C GLU A 204 1.58 6.34 -18.99
N THR A 205 1.70 6.08 -20.29
CA THR A 205 1.63 4.72 -20.85
C THR A 205 2.89 3.91 -20.58
N GLY A 206 4.04 4.57 -20.47
CA GLY A 206 5.35 3.94 -20.32
C GLY A 206 5.79 3.07 -21.50
N LEU A 207 5.10 3.16 -22.65
CA LEU A 207 5.44 2.43 -23.86
C LEU A 207 6.73 2.99 -24.49
N ARG A 208 7.40 2.16 -25.30
CA ARG A 208 8.53 2.60 -26.12
C ARG A 208 8.03 3.60 -27.18
N PRO A 209 8.79 4.66 -27.53
CA PRO A 209 8.31 5.67 -28.50
C PRO A 209 7.84 5.11 -29.84
N VAL A 210 8.44 4.01 -30.32
CA VAL A 210 8.03 3.31 -31.54
C VAL A 210 6.63 2.71 -31.37
N ASN A 211 6.41 1.97 -30.29
CA ASN A 211 5.14 1.33 -30.00
C ASN A 211 4.05 2.34 -29.63
N GLN A 212 4.40 3.42 -28.92
CA GLN A 212 3.49 4.54 -28.66
C GLN A 212 2.95 5.15 -29.96
N ARG A 213 3.79 5.36 -30.99
CA ARG A 213 3.33 5.85 -32.30
C ARG A 213 2.41 4.86 -33.00
N LYS A 214 2.73 3.57 -32.93
CA LYS A 214 1.90 2.51 -33.50
C LYS A 214 0.55 2.40 -32.80
N MET A 215 0.53 2.44 -31.46
CA MET A 215 -0.68 2.47 -30.63
C MET A 215 -1.54 3.69 -30.95
N ALA A 216 -0.94 4.88 -30.99
CA ALA A 216 -1.64 6.11 -31.35
C ALA A 216 -2.24 6.04 -32.79
N LYS A 217 -1.54 5.39 -33.73
CA LYS A 217 -2.05 5.16 -35.08
C LYS A 217 -3.21 4.15 -35.10
N ALA A 218 -3.15 3.09 -34.30
CA ALA A 218 -4.21 2.11 -34.16
C ALA A 218 -5.48 2.73 -33.55
N ILE A 219 -5.34 3.53 -32.48
CA ILE A 219 -6.45 4.25 -31.84
C ILE A 219 -7.11 5.21 -32.84
N ARG A 220 -6.32 6.03 -33.55
CA ARG A 220 -6.85 6.94 -34.58
C ARG A 220 -7.57 6.20 -35.71
N ARG A 221 -7.08 5.02 -36.10
CA ARG A 221 -7.76 4.15 -37.07
C ARG A 221 -9.10 3.67 -36.52
N ALA A 222 -9.13 3.16 -35.29
CA ALA A 222 -10.35 2.65 -34.67
C ALA A 222 -11.44 3.74 -34.53
N ILE A 223 -11.04 4.96 -34.14
CA ILE A 223 -11.93 6.13 -34.09
C ILE A 223 -12.42 6.49 -35.49
N GLY A 224 -11.52 6.57 -36.49
CA GLY A 224 -11.89 6.90 -37.87
C GLY A 224 -12.81 5.86 -38.52
N MET A 225 -12.74 4.59 -38.08
CA MET A 225 -13.64 3.52 -38.52
C MET A 225 -14.96 3.46 -37.73
N GLY A 226 -15.13 4.29 -36.70
CA GLY A 226 -16.33 4.30 -35.86
C GLY A 226 -16.44 3.12 -34.88
N LEU A 227 -15.33 2.42 -34.59
CA LEU A 227 -15.32 1.29 -33.64
C LEU A 227 -15.22 1.76 -32.19
N ILE A 228 -14.61 2.92 -31.94
CA ILE A 228 -14.37 3.47 -30.59
C ILE A 228 -14.82 4.94 -30.56
N PRO A 229 -15.55 5.36 -29.50
CA PRO A 229 -15.90 6.77 -29.33
C PRO A 229 -14.68 7.67 -29.14
N SER A 230 -14.76 8.91 -29.62
CA SER A 230 -13.67 9.89 -29.53
C SER A 230 -13.64 10.69 -28.23
N VAL A 231 -14.75 10.72 -27.48
CA VAL A 231 -14.95 11.62 -26.33
C VAL A 231 -14.98 10.89 -25.00
N TYR A 232 -15.33 9.60 -24.99
CA TYR A 232 -15.47 8.81 -23.77
C TYR A 232 -14.98 7.37 -24.01
N HIS A 233 -14.99 6.52 -22.98
CA HIS A 233 -14.67 5.09 -23.13
C HIS A 233 -15.77 4.30 -23.86
N HIS A 234 -15.46 3.14 -24.41
CA HIS A 234 -16.47 2.32 -25.09
C HIS A 234 -17.62 1.97 -24.11
N PRO A 235 -18.90 2.06 -24.51
CA PRO A 235 -20.03 1.93 -23.60
C PRO A 235 -20.08 0.59 -22.86
N GLU A 236 -19.66 -0.51 -23.51
CA GLU A 236 -19.60 -1.83 -22.84
C GLU A 236 -18.58 -1.84 -21.69
N LEU A 237 -17.45 -1.14 -21.83
CA LEU A 237 -16.47 -1.05 -20.74
C LEU A 237 -17.02 -0.24 -19.56
N ILE A 238 -17.77 0.83 -19.85
CA ILE A 238 -18.42 1.63 -18.80
C ILE A 238 -19.46 0.79 -18.06
N ARG A 239 -20.25 -0.03 -18.76
CA ARG A 239 -21.19 -0.97 -18.13
C ARG A 239 -20.47 -1.95 -17.22
N GLU A 240 -19.41 -2.60 -17.72
CA GLU A 240 -18.61 -3.54 -16.93
C GLU A 240 -17.99 -2.89 -15.68
N GLU A 241 -17.53 -1.64 -15.77
CA GLU A 241 -17.00 -0.89 -14.63
C GLU A 241 -18.06 -0.56 -13.59
N LEU A 242 -19.27 -0.19 -14.02
CA LEU A 242 -20.39 0.09 -13.13
C LEU A 242 -20.86 -1.18 -12.41
N ASP A 243 -20.97 -2.30 -13.13
CA ASP A 243 -21.34 -3.58 -12.54
C ASP A 243 -20.29 -4.04 -11.53
N ARG A 244 -19.00 -3.89 -11.84
CA ARG A 244 -17.91 -4.22 -10.90
C ARG A 244 -17.98 -3.40 -9.61
N LYS A 245 -18.28 -2.09 -9.72
CA LYS A 245 -18.44 -1.20 -8.55
C LYS A 245 -19.67 -1.54 -7.71
N LYS A 246 -20.71 -2.15 -8.30
CA LYS A 246 -21.92 -2.55 -7.56
C LYS A 246 -21.66 -3.73 -6.60
N PHE A 247 -20.67 -4.56 -6.90
CA PHE A 247 -20.33 -5.76 -6.12
C PHE A 247 -19.11 -5.58 -5.19
N MET A 248 -18.46 -4.41 -5.19
CA MET A 248 -17.38 -4.04 -4.25
C MET A 248 -17.90 -3.11 -3.16
#